data_AF-A0A937X0D4-F1
#
_entry.id   AF-A0A937X0D4-F1
#
_cell.length_a   1.000
_cell.length_b   1.000
_cell.length_c   1.000
_cell.angle_alpha   90.00
_cell.angle_beta   90.00
_cell.angle_gamma   90.00
#
_symmetry.space_group_name_H-M   'P 1'
#
loop_
_entity.id
_entity.type
_entity.pdbx_description
1 polymer ?
#
loop_
_entity_poly.entity_id
_entity_poly.type
_entity_poly.pdbx_seq_one_letter_code
_entity_poly.pdbx_strand_id
1 'polypeptide(L)'
;MDLQDKLEFKDRPETSAATKSAQEDQSLDIYLREIREIPLLTAEEEIELAKSARRGEHDALNRLVQANLRFVVAVAKQYQNQGLPLSDLINEGNLGLIKAAERFD
;
A
#
# COMPACT_ATOMS: atom_id res chain seq x y z
N MET A 1 48.26 30.60 -10.40
CA MET A 1 47.42 29.38 -10.38
C MET A 1 47.78 28.68 -9.08
N ASP A 2 47.10 29.07 -8.00
CA ASP A 2 47.48 28.67 -6.64
C ASP A 2 46.87 27.31 -6.28
N LEU A 3 47.69 26.46 -5.67
CA LEU A 3 47.38 25.06 -5.33
C LEU A 3 46.38 24.91 -4.16
N GLN A 4 45.72 25.98 -3.73
CA GLN A 4 44.77 25.97 -2.61
C GLN A 4 43.31 25.69 -3.05
N ASP A 5 43.02 25.67 -4.35
CA ASP A 5 41.65 25.49 -4.88
C ASP A 5 41.20 24.02 -5.07
N LYS A 6 41.97 23.03 -4.57
CA LYS A 6 41.70 21.60 -4.81
C LYS A 6 41.26 20.78 -3.59
N LEU A 7 40.93 21.41 -2.46
CA LEU A 7 40.65 20.68 -1.22
C LEU A 7 39.34 21.03 -0.49
N GLU A 8 38.38 21.69 -1.15
CA GLU A 8 37.02 21.86 -0.61
C GLU A 8 35.92 21.44 -1.61
N PHE A 9 36.04 20.26 -2.23
CA PHE A 9 34.98 19.69 -3.06
C PHE A 9 34.56 18.29 -2.61
N LYS A 10 34.33 18.08 -1.31
CA LYS A 10 33.96 16.74 -0.83
C LYS A 10 32.90 16.63 0.27
N ASP A 11 32.03 17.62 0.43
CA ASP A 11 30.82 17.44 1.26
C ASP A 11 29.60 18.17 0.66
N ARG A 12 29.24 17.82 -0.58
CA ARG A 12 27.86 18.02 -1.02
C ARG A 12 27.08 16.75 -0.65
N PRO A 13 26.00 16.84 0.15
CA PRO A 13 25.13 15.68 0.32
C PRO A 13 24.48 15.37 -1.03
N GLU A 14 24.96 14.33 -1.70
CA GLU A 14 24.27 13.75 -2.85
C GLU A 14 22.95 13.14 -2.37
N THR A 15 21.87 13.90 -2.59
CA THR A 15 20.50 13.43 -2.90
C THR A 15 19.82 12.45 -1.92
N SER A 16 19.31 12.97 -0.80
CA SER A 16 18.38 12.27 0.11
C SER A 16 17.03 11.88 -0.53
N ALA A 17 16.58 12.56 -1.59
CA ALA A 17 15.28 12.32 -2.22
C ALA A 17 15.27 11.08 -3.14
N ALA A 18 16.36 10.85 -3.88
CA ALA A 18 16.47 9.72 -4.80
C ALA A 18 16.56 8.37 -4.07
N THR A 19 17.19 8.35 -2.89
CA THR A 19 17.23 7.16 -2.03
C THR A 19 15.86 6.84 -1.43
N LYS A 20 15.08 7.86 -1.06
CA LYS A 20 13.71 7.67 -0.53
C LYS A 20 12.76 7.11 -1.59
N SER A 21 12.76 7.66 -2.81
CA SER A 21 11.89 7.16 -3.88
C SER A 21 12.17 5.71 -4.24
N ALA A 22 13.47 5.33 -4.33
CA ALA A 22 13.85 3.95 -4.61
C ALA A 22 13.42 2.96 -3.51
N GLN A 23 13.45 3.40 -2.24
CA GLN A 23 12.99 2.60 -1.11
C GLN A 23 11.45 2.47 -1.07
N GLU A 24 10.73 3.53 -1.42
CA GLU A 24 9.25 3.52 -1.54
C GLU A 24 8.79 2.58 -2.65
N ASP A 25 9.45 2.62 -3.82
CA ASP A 25 9.18 1.70 -4.93
C ASP A 25 9.42 0.24 -4.51
N GLN A 26 10.55 -0.05 -3.84
CA GLN A 26 10.83 -1.40 -3.32
C GLN A 26 9.79 -1.88 -2.31
N SER A 27 9.34 -0.99 -1.42
CA SER A 27 8.33 -1.32 -0.40
C SER A 27 6.97 -1.61 -1.04
N LEU A 28 6.61 -0.85 -2.08
CA LEU A 28 5.39 -1.08 -2.86
C LEU A 28 5.44 -2.42 -3.60
N ASP A 29 6.57 -2.78 -4.20
CA ASP A 29 6.74 -4.06 -4.89
C ASP A 29 6.57 -5.25 -3.95
N ILE A 30 7.12 -5.17 -2.73
CA ILE A 30 6.94 -6.20 -1.69
C ILE A 30 5.47 -6.32 -1.34
N TYR A 31 4.80 -5.21 -1.05
CA TYR A 31 3.36 -5.20 -0.74
C TYR A 31 2.52 -5.82 -1.87
N LEU A 32 2.78 -5.43 -3.12
CA LEU A 32 2.06 -5.96 -4.28
C LEU A 32 2.26 -7.47 -4.46
N ARG A 33 3.42 -7.99 -4.07
CA ARG A 33 3.67 -9.43 -4.06
C ARG A 33 2.91 -10.12 -2.94
N GLU A 34 2.96 -9.58 -1.72
CA GLU A 34 2.27 -10.17 -0.55
C GLU A 34 0.77 -10.30 -0.77
N ILE A 35 0.11 -9.25 -1.27
CA ILE A 35 -1.34 -9.29 -1.49
C ILE A 35 -1.77 -10.25 -2.62
N ARG A 36 -0.85 -10.62 -3.52
CA ARG A 36 -1.13 -11.62 -4.59
C ARG A 36 -1.16 -13.04 -4.05
N GLU A 37 -0.40 -13.31 -3.00
CA GLU A 37 -0.36 -14.63 -2.34
C GLU A 37 -1.59 -14.87 -1.45
N ILE A 38 -2.36 -13.81 -1.13
CA ILE A 38 -3.62 -13.94 -0.39
C ILE A 38 -4.64 -14.71 -1.26
N PRO A 39 -5.17 -15.85 -0.78
CA PRO A 39 -6.19 -16.61 -1.50
C PRO A 39 -7.45 -15.77 -1.72
N LEU A 40 -8.07 -15.95 -2.89
CA LEU A 40 -9.40 -15.39 -3.15
C LEU A 40 -10.45 -16.17 -2.36
N LEU A 41 -11.43 -15.45 -1.84
CA LEU A 41 -12.59 -16.04 -1.19
C LEU A 41 -13.61 -16.48 -2.24
N THR A 42 -14.31 -17.58 -1.99
CA THR A 42 -15.56 -17.88 -2.71
C THR A 42 -16.68 -17.01 -2.17
N ALA A 43 -17.80 -16.95 -2.91
CA ALA A 43 -18.97 -16.20 -2.47
C ALA A 43 -19.53 -16.73 -1.14
N GLU A 44 -19.50 -18.05 -0.92
CA GLU A 44 -19.93 -18.67 0.33
C GLU A 44 -19.01 -18.29 1.49
N GLU A 45 -17.68 -18.29 1.27
CA GLU A 45 -16.71 -17.88 2.29
C GLU A 45 -16.86 -16.41 2.67
N GLU A 46 -17.10 -15.52 1.69
CA GLU A 46 -17.40 -14.11 1.96
C GLU A 46 -18.64 -13.94 2.83
N ILE A 47 -19.72 -14.68 2.52
CA ILE A 47 -20.97 -14.61 3.31
C ILE A 47 -20.72 -15.04 4.76
N GLU A 48 -20.00 -16.15 4.97
CA GLU A 48 -19.72 -16.64 6.31
C GLU A 48 -18.79 -15.71 7.10
N LEU A 49 -17.73 -15.20 6.46
CA LEU A 49 -16.83 -14.22 7.07
C LEU A 49 -17.54 -12.92 7.40
N ALA A 50 -18.41 -12.42 6.51
CA ALA A 50 -19.20 -11.22 6.77
C ALA A 50 -20.17 -11.41 7.96
N LYS A 51 -20.84 -12.57 8.05
CA LYS A 51 -21.67 -12.91 9.23
C LYS A 51 -20.85 -12.95 10.52
N SER A 52 -19.67 -13.56 10.49
CA SER A 52 -18.75 -13.62 11.64
C SER A 52 -18.24 -12.24 12.05
N ALA A 53 -17.81 -11.42 11.08
CA ALA A 53 -17.33 -10.07 11.32
C ALA A 53 -18.41 -9.21 12.00
N ARG A 54 -19.68 -9.34 11.58
CA ARG A 54 -20.81 -8.67 12.23
C ARG A 54 -21.08 -9.08 13.67
N ARG A 55 -20.67 -10.30 14.07
CA ARG A 55 -20.73 -10.73 15.48
C ARG A 55 -19.55 -10.19 16.31
N GLY A 56 -18.67 -9.39 15.71
CA GLY A 56 -17.47 -8.84 16.35
C GLY A 56 -16.24 -9.74 16.25
N GLU A 57 -16.25 -10.77 15.40
CA GLU A 57 -15.08 -11.62 15.18
C GLU A 57 -14.03 -10.88 14.34
N HIS A 58 -13.07 -10.24 15.01
CA HIS A 58 -12.02 -9.44 14.36
C HIS A 58 -11.20 -10.24 13.33
N ASP A 59 -10.95 -11.53 13.56
CA ASP A 59 -10.23 -12.37 12.60
C ASP A 59 -11.01 -12.55 11.29
N ALA A 60 -12.34 -12.62 11.37
CA ALA A 60 -13.18 -12.71 10.18
C ALA A 60 -13.16 -11.41 9.39
N LEU A 61 -13.23 -10.27 10.09
CA LEU A 61 -13.10 -8.93 9.49
C LEU A 61 -11.73 -8.77 8.80
N ASN A 62 -10.65 -9.17 9.48
CA ASN A 62 -9.29 -9.10 8.95
C ASN A 62 -9.15 -9.94 7.68
N ARG A 63 -9.68 -11.17 7.67
CA ARG A 63 -9.65 -12.04 6.48
C ARG A 63 -10.45 -11.44 5.32
N LEU A 64 -11.63 -10.88 5.60
CA LEU A 64 -12.47 -10.23 4.60
C LEU A 64 -11.76 -9.01 3.97
N VAL A 65 -11.13 -8.16 4.79
CA VAL A 65 -10.34 -7.01 4.32
C VAL A 65 -9.14 -7.47 3.49
N GLN A 66 -8.37 -8.44 3.98
CA GLN A 66 -7.17 -8.95 3.31
C GLN A 66 -7.47 -9.52 1.93
N ALA A 67 -8.54 -10.31 1.80
CA ALA A 67 -8.98 -10.86 0.51
C ALA A 67 -9.32 -9.78 -0.53
N ASN A 68 -9.71 -8.59 -0.07
CA ASN A 68 -10.12 -7.46 -0.90
C ASN A 68 -9.00 -6.45 -1.20
N LEU A 69 -7.77 -6.63 -0.69
CA LEU A 69 -6.66 -5.71 -0.97
C LEU A 69 -6.29 -5.63 -2.46
N ARG A 70 -6.44 -6.74 -3.20
CA ARG A 70 -6.23 -6.77 -4.65
C ARG A 70 -7.23 -5.87 -5.41
N PHE A 71 -8.45 -5.77 -4.91
CA PHE A 71 -9.47 -4.89 -5.47
C PHE A 71 -9.10 -3.41 -5.28
N VAL A 72 -8.61 -3.04 -4.09
CA VAL A 72 -8.13 -1.67 -3.83
C VAL A 72 -7.06 -1.26 -4.83
N VAL A 73 -6.07 -2.13 -5.09
CA VAL A 73 -5.03 -1.85 -6.08
C VAL A 73 -5.60 -1.71 -7.49
N ALA A 74 -6.58 -2.55 -7.87
CA ALA A 74 -7.22 -2.47 -9.19
C ALA A 74 -7.98 -1.15 -9.38
N VAL A 75 -8.63 -0.63 -8.33
CA VAL A 75 -9.31 0.67 -8.36
C VAL A 75 -8.29 1.81 -8.34
N ALA A 76 -7.30 1.78 -7.45
CA ALA A 76 -6.27 2.83 -7.32
C ALA A 76 -5.50 3.06 -8.64
N LYS A 77 -5.23 1.99 -9.39
CA LYS A 77 -4.59 2.07 -10.73
C LYS A 77 -5.36 2.94 -11.72
N GLN A 78 -6.68 3.04 -11.60
CA GLN A 78 -7.52 3.87 -12.48
C GLN A 78 -7.34 5.38 -12.21
N TYR A 79 -6.81 5.74 -11.04
CA TYR A 79 -6.58 7.11 -10.61
C TYR A 79 -5.10 7.53 -10.69
N GLN A 80 -4.24 6.70 -11.28
CA GLN A 80 -2.83 7.05 -11.50
C GLN A 80 -2.67 8.28 -12.41
N ASN A 81 -1.54 8.97 -12.26
CA ASN A 81 -1.17 10.15 -13.05
C ASN A 81 -2.05 11.39 -12.82
N GLN A 82 -2.84 11.42 -11.75
CA GLN A 82 -3.68 12.57 -11.36
C GLN A 82 -3.02 13.46 -10.28
N GLY A 83 -1.69 13.38 -10.15
CA GLY A 83 -0.92 14.21 -9.20
C GLY A 83 -0.64 13.56 -7.84
N LEU A 84 -1.05 12.30 -7.63
CA LEU A 84 -0.69 11.51 -6.45
C LEU A 84 0.09 10.25 -6.84
N PRO A 85 1.10 9.84 -6.04
CA PRO A 85 1.74 8.54 -6.14
C PRO A 85 0.73 7.39 -6.01
N LEU A 86 1.01 6.25 -6.67
CA LEU A 86 0.17 5.05 -6.57
C LEU A 86 0.11 4.51 -5.13
N SER A 87 1.21 4.57 -4.39
CA SER A 87 1.28 4.17 -2.97
C SER A 87 0.26 4.93 -2.11
N ASP A 88 0.14 6.24 -2.32
CA ASP A 88 -0.80 7.09 -1.58
C ASP A 88 -2.26 6.74 -1.90
N LEU A 89 -2.57 6.53 -3.19
CA LEU A 89 -3.90 6.09 -3.63
C LEU A 89 -4.28 4.74 -3.02
N ILE A 90 -3.32 3.81 -2.94
CA ILE A 90 -3.52 2.50 -2.31
C ILE A 90 -3.74 2.64 -0.81
N ASN A 91 -2.94 3.47 -0.12
CA ASN A 91 -3.07 3.68 1.32
C ASN A 91 -4.44 4.26 1.69
N GLU A 92 -4.91 5.27 0.97
CA GLU A 92 -6.25 5.83 1.16
C GLU A 92 -7.35 4.82 0.85
N GLY A 93 -7.18 4.04 -0.23
CA GLY A 93 -8.12 2.98 -0.59
C GLY A 93 -8.21 1.87 0.47
N ASN A 94 -7.08 1.47 1.05
CA ASN A 94 -7.02 0.47 2.12
C ASN A 94 -7.69 1.00 3.40
N LEU A 95 -7.46 2.26 3.75
CA LEU A 95 -8.13 2.91 4.88
C LEU A 95 -9.64 2.98 4.67
N GLY A 96 -10.08 3.30 3.44
CA GLY A 96 -11.48 3.27 3.05
C GLY A 96 -12.10 1.88 3.18
N LEU A 97 -11.38 0.84 2.72
CA LEU A 97 -11.81 -0.55 2.81
C LEU A 97 -12.01 -0.99 4.26
N ILE A 98 -11.05 -0.70 5.16
CA ILE A 98 -11.15 -1.04 6.58
C ILE A 98 -12.38 -0.36 7.21
N LYS A 99 -12.54 0.95 6.99
CA LYS A 99 -13.69 1.72 7.50
C LYS A 99 -15.02 1.21 6.97
N ALA A 100 -15.07 0.76 5.71
CA ALA A 100 -16.26 0.18 5.12
C ALA A 100 -16.58 -1.18 5.75
N ALA A 101 -15.57 -2.02 5.94
CA ALA A 101 -15.72 -3.34 6.55
C ALA A 101 -16.19 -3.26 8.01
N GLU A 102 -15.72 -2.27 8.77
CA GLU A 102 -16.18 -1.99 10.15
C GLU A 102 -17.64 -1.55 10.24
N ARG A 103 -18.22 -1.03 9.15
CA ARG A 103 -19.60 -0.50 9.10
C ARG A 103 -20.55 -1.39 8.30
N PHE A 104 -20.11 -2.58 7.89
CA PHE A 104 -20.87 -3.46 7.01
C PHE A 104 -21.97 -4.20 7.77
N ASP A 105 -23.25 -3.87 7.47
CA ASP A 105 -24.47 -4.51 8.01
C ASP A 105 -24.84 -5.84 7.31
#